data_AF-A0A816F3Z8-F1
#
_entry.id   AF-A0A816F3Z8-F1
#
_cell.length_a   1.000
_cell.length_b   1.000
_cell.length_c   1.000
_cell.angle_alpha   90.00
_cell.angle_beta   90.00
_cell.angle_gamma   90.00
#
_symmetry.space_group_name_H-M   'P 1'
#
loop_
_entity.id
_entity.type
_entity.pdbx_description
1 polymer ?
#
loop_
_entity_poly.entity_id
_entity_poly.type
_entity_poly.pdbx_seq_one_letter_code
_entity_poly.pdbx_strand_id
1 'polypeptide(L)'
;KKLIGINETLICYFSPFRRSKETCELICEAFSKEKILKIREDPRIREQEWGNFQDLAKREITVAERQKIGRFFYRFGNGESGADVYDRVSLFMDSLFREMDSNLMPNTNILIVSHGLFMRLFLMRFYRWSVERFHTLENFNNCGYCILERDDQDGSFILKTELKISSEQELLKRKDSKEKLNEQNLNEEINSILHTIKTENDKKKA
;
A
#
# COMPACT_ATOMS: atom_id res chain seq x y z
N LYS A 1 9.76 15.09 -19.63
CA LYS A 1 8.91 14.10 -20.33
C LYS A 1 7.45 14.51 -20.12
N LYS A 2 6.65 14.66 -21.18
CA LYS A 2 5.23 15.03 -21.03
C LYS A 2 4.44 13.74 -20.76
N LEU A 3 3.75 13.66 -19.63
CA LEU A 3 3.01 12.44 -19.22
C LEU A 3 1.65 12.33 -19.92
N ILE A 4 1.02 13.48 -20.20
CA ILE A 4 -0.29 13.58 -20.84
C ILE A 4 -0.13 14.45 -22.09
N GLY A 5 -0.51 13.92 -23.24
CA GLY A 5 -0.46 14.58 -24.54
C GLY A 5 -1.24 15.90 -24.60
N ILE A 6 -0.96 16.72 -25.63
CA ILE A 6 -1.65 18.02 -25.77
C ILE A 6 -3.14 17.84 -26.10
N ASN A 7 -3.48 16.80 -26.85
CA ASN A 7 -4.86 16.47 -27.24
C ASN A 7 -5.48 15.38 -26.36
N GLU A 8 -4.81 15.02 -25.27
CA GLU A 8 -5.31 14.03 -24.33
C GLU A 8 -6.03 14.68 -23.15
N THR A 9 -6.97 13.91 -22.62
CA THR A 9 -7.85 14.29 -21.51
C THR A 9 -7.62 13.38 -20.30
N LEU A 10 -8.25 13.69 -19.16
CA LEU A 10 -8.03 13.00 -17.89
C LEU A 10 -9.33 12.68 -17.16
N ILE A 11 -9.41 11.47 -16.60
CA ILE A 11 -10.35 11.09 -15.55
C ILE A 11 -9.55 10.82 -14.28
N CYS A 12 -9.93 11.47 -13.19
CA CYS A 12 -9.27 11.33 -11.89
C CYS A 12 -10.12 10.51 -10.93
N TYR A 13 -9.53 9.49 -10.32
CA TYR A 13 -10.05 8.79 -9.15
C TYR A 13 -9.19 9.12 -7.93
N PHE A 14 -9.80 9.39 -6.78
CA PHE A 14 -9.05 9.64 -5.56
C PHE A 14 -9.68 8.94 -4.34
N SER A 15 -8.82 8.56 -3.40
CA SER A 15 -9.24 8.01 -2.10
C SER A 15 -9.90 9.09 -1.23
N PRO A 16 -10.94 8.75 -0.42
CA PRO A 16 -11.62 9.71 0.45
C PRO A 16 -10.74 10.28 1.59
N PHE A 17 -9.53 9.75 1.79
CA PHE A 17 -8.62 10.30 2.79
C PHE A 17 -8.10 11.66 2.35
N ARG A 18 -8.17 12.64 3.27
CA ARG A 18 -7.78 14.04 3.05
C ARG A 18 -6.47 14.20 2.28
N ARG A 19 -5.42 13.46 2.66
CA ARG A 19 -4.11 13.48 1.98
C ARG A 19 -4.18 13.15 0.49
N SER A 20 -5.02 12.20 0.09
CA SER A 20 -5.19 11.79 -1.31
C SER A 20 -6.07 12.79 -2.06
N LYS A 21 -7.10 13.33 -1.40
CA LYS A 21 -7.94 14.39 -1.95
C LYS A 21 -7.13 15.65 -2.26
N GLU A 22 -6.40 16.19 -1.28
CA GLU A 22 -5.54 17.37 -1.44
C GLU A 22 -4.48 17.14 -2.52
N THR A 23 -3.88 15.95 -2.59
CA THR A 23 -2.94 15.60 -3.68
C THR A 23 -3.62 15.62 -5.05
N CYS A 24 -4.83 15.07 -5.17
CA CYS A 24 -5.57 15.07 -6.43
C CYS A 24 -5.95 16.50 -6.85
N GLU A 25 -6.38 17.34 -5.92
CA GLU A 25 -6.73 18.74 -6.17
C GLU A 25 -5.53 19.51 -6.74
N LEU A 26 -4.36 19.41 -6.10
CA LEU A 26 -3.13 20.06 -6.57
C LEU A 26 -2.67 19.54 -7.94
N ILE A 27 -2.83 18.24 -8.23
CA ILE A 27 -2.52 17.71 -9.56
C ILE A 27 -3.48 18.30 -10.60
N CYS A 28 -4.78 18.36 -10.29
CA CYS A 28 -5.79 18.91 -11.19
C CYS A 28 -5.56 20.40 -11.50
N GLU A 29 -5.06 21.18 -10.54
CA GLU A 29 -4.70 22.61 -10.75
C GLU A 29 -3.62 22.81 -11.82
N ALA A 30 -2.79 21.80 -12.09
CA ALA A 30 -1.78 21.85 -13.16
C ALA A 30 -2.36 21.67 -14.58
N PHE A 31 -3.66 21.39 -14.71
CA PHE A 31 -4.34 21.21 -15.99
C PHE A 31 -5.43 22.27 -16.21
N SER A 32 -5.73 22.56 -17.48
CA SER A 32 -6.91 23.36 -17.81
C SER A 32 -8.19 22.56 -17.49
N LYS A 33 -9.27 23.25 -17.10
CA LYS A 33 -10.51 22.58 -16.67
C LYS A 33 -11.11 21.70 -17.75
N GLU A 34 -10.95 22.08 -19.02
CA GLU A 34 -11.47 21.37 -20.19
C GLU A 34 -10.76 20.03 -20.43
N LYS A 35 -9.54 19.86 -19.91
CA LYS A 35 -8.82 18.57 -19.99
C LYS A 35 -9.31 17.56 -18.97
N ILE A 36 -9.93 18.00 -17.89
CA ILE A 36 -10.40 17.12 -16.82
C ILE A 36 -11.86 16.80 -17.06
N LEU A 37 -12.13 15.59 -17.55
CA LEU A 37 -13.47 15.16 -17.89
C LEU A 37 -14.28 14.77 -16.66
N LYS A 38 -13.61 14.24 -15.64
CA LYS A 38 -14.25 13.72 -14.43
C LYS A 38 -13.26 13.66 -13.27
N ILE A 39 -13.74 13.98 -12.07
CA ILE A 39 -13.04 13.77 -10.80
C ILE A 39 -13.98 12.99 -9.90
N ARG A 40 -13.55 11.84 -9.40
CA ARG A 40 -14.39 10.91 -8.64
C ARG A 40 -13.70 10.43 -7.38
N GLU A 41 -14.36 10.64 -6.25
CA GLU A 41 -14.00 9.95 -5.01
C GLU A 41 -14.44 8.49 -5.12
N ASP A 42 -13.56 7.55 -4.72
CA ASP A 42 -13.92 6.13 -4.63
C ASP A 42 -13.48 5.53 -3.29
N PRO A 43 -14.43 5.09 -2.43
CA PRO A 43 -14.11 4.52 -1.14
C PRO A 43 -13.45 3.14 -1.24
N ARG A 44 -13.35 2.51 -2.42
CA ARG A 44 -12.65 1.23 -2.58
C ARG A 44 -11.15 1.40 -2.73
N ILE A 45 -10.65 2.62 -2.93
CA ILE A 45 -9.21 2.91 -3.15
C ILE A 45 -8.53 3.53 -1.92
N ARG A 46 -9.05 3.29 -0.72
CA ARG A 46 -8.43 3.68 0.58
C ARG A 46 -7.20 2.85 0.91
N GLU A 47 -6.41 3.31 1.88
CA GLU A 47 -5.34 2.50 2.47
C GLU A 47 -5.92 1.35 3.30
N GLN A 48 -5.12 0.31 3.52
CA GLN A 48 -5.44 -0.79 4.45
C GLN A 48 -5.86 -0.24 5.82
N GLU A 49 -7.01 -0.70 6.31
CA GLU A 49 -7.43 -0.39 7.68
C GLU A 49 -6.66 -1.24 8.67
N TRP A 50 -6.06 -0.58 9.65
CA TRP A 50 -5.37 -1.24 10.75
C TRP A 50 -6.37 -1.50 11.90
N GLY A 51 -7.53 -0.84 11.91
CA GLY A 51 -8.50 -0.91 12.99
C GLY A 51 -8.19 0.08 14.12
N ASN A 52 -8.83 -0.12 15.28
CA ASN A 52 -8.78 0.82 16.40
C ASN A 52 -7.51 0.66 17.25
N PHE A 53 -6.39 1.24 16.78
CA PHE A 53 -5.12 1.28 17.50
C PHE A 53 -5.08 2.40 18.55
N GLN A 54 -5.74 2.18 19.70
CA GLN A 54 -5.68 3.12 20.82
C GLN A 54 -4.45 2.91 21.74
N ASP A 55 -3.78 1.77 21.64
CA ASP A 55 -2.65 1.38 22.48
C ASP A 55 -1.36 1.21 21.66
N LEU A 56 -0.32 1.97 22.03
CA LEU A 56 0.97 1.99 21.35
C LEU A 56 1.74 0.66 21.54
N ALA A 57 1.65 0.01 22.70
CA ALA A 57 2.35 -1.25 22.94
C ALA A 57 1.78 -2.37 22.04
N LYS A 58 0.46 -2.39 21.86
CA LYS A 58 -0.21 -3.31 20.93
C LYS A 58 0.20 -3.08 19.48
N ARG A 59 0.56 -1.86 19.11
CA ARG A 59 1.00 -1.53 17.76
C ARG A 59 2.32 -2.20 17.40
N GLU A 60 3.29 -2.22 18.31
CA GLU A 60 4.59 -2.85 18.06
C GLU A 60 4.48 -4.36 17.90
N ILE A 61 3.72 -5.01 18.80
CA ILE A 61 3.42 -6.44 18.73
C ILE A 61 2.74 -6.78 17.39
N THR A 62 1.70 -6.05 17.04
CA THR A 62 0.97 -6.23 15.77
C THR A 62 1.91 -6.08 14.56
N VAL A 63 2.77 -5.06 14.58
CA VAL A 63 3.74 -4.84 13.49
C VAL A 63 4.71 -6.00 13.40
N ALA A 64 5.16 -6.57 14.51
CA ALA A 64 6.04 -7.74 14.54
C ALA A 64 5.35 -9.00 14.00
N GLU A 65 4.12 -9.28 14.43
CA GLU A 65 3.33 -10.41 13.93
C GLU A 65 3.06 -10.30 12.43
N ARG A 66 2.67 -9.11 11.97
CA ARG A 66 2.44 -8.83 10.54
C ARG A 66 3.67 -9.10 9.69
N GLN A 67 4.86 -8.87 10.24
CA GLN A 67 6.11 -9.13 9.52
C GLN A 67 6.40 -10.62 9.41
N LYS A 68 6.06 -11.42 10.42
CA LYS A 68 6.19 -12.89 10.39
C LYS A 68 5.21 -13.53 9.39
N ILE A 69 3.95 -13.10 9.44
CA ILE A 69 2.86 -13.67 8.61
C ILE A 69 2.89 -13.12 7.17
N GLY A 70 3.41 -11.89 7.00
CA GLY A 70 3.47 -11.22 5.72
C GLY A 70 2.25 -10.33 5.45
N ARG A 71 2.49 -9.25 4.69
CA ARG A 71 1.51 -8.16 4.49
C ARG A 71 0.22 -8.59 3.79
N PHE A 72 0.28 -9.66 3.01
CA PHE A 72 -0.88 -10.15 2.26
C PHE A 72 -1.86 -10.89 3.18
N PHE A 73 -1.34 -11.78 4.04
CA PHE A 73 -2.16 -12.69 4.85
C PHE A 73 -2.50 -12.14 6.23
N TYR A 74 -1.67 -11.28 6.82
CA TYR A 74 -1.94 -10.78 8.16
C TYR A 74 -3.19 -9.91 8.20
N ARG A 75 -4.16 -10.30 9.03
CA ARG A 75 -5.39 -9.57 9.30
C ARG A 75 -5.26 -8.85 10.63
N PHE A 76 -5.43 -7.53 10.62
CA PHE A 76 -5.56 -6.78 11.87
C PHE A 76 -6.92 -7.10 12.53
N GLY A 77 -6.95 -7.24 13.86
CA GLY A 77 -8.13 -7.74 14.57
C GLY A 77 -9.45 -7.00 14.28
N ASN A 78 -9.39 -5.66 14.16
CA ASN A 78 -10.52 -4.80 13.75
C ASN A 78 -10.24 -4.08 12.43
N GLY A 79 -9.42 -4.66 11.56
CA GLY A 79 -8.99 -4.04 10.31
C GLY A 79 -9.00 -5.02 9.15
N GLU A 80 -8.26 -4.66 8.10
CA GLU A 80 -8.18 -5.40 6.84
C GLU A 80 -6.89 -6.24 6.80
N SER A 81 -6.93 -7.39 6.16
CA SER A 81 -5.74 -8.04 5.59
C SER A 81 -5.38 -7.48 4.22
N GLY A 82 -4.21 -7.81 3.70
CA GLY A 82 -3.87 -7.49 2.31
C GLY A 82 -4.80 -8.19 1.30
N ALA A 83 -5.30 -9.37 1.64
CA ALA A 83 -6.31 -10.07 0.83
C ALA A 83 -7.65 -9.30 0.77
N ASP A 84 -8.11 -8.72 1.87
CA ASP A 84 -9.34 -7.90 1.86
C ASP A 84 -9.19 -6.66 0.98
N VAL A 85 -8.01 -6.03 1.04
CA VAL A 85 -7.68 -4.92 0.16
C VAL A 85 -7.64 -5.36 -1.31
N TYR A 86 -7.10 -6.56 -1.59
CA TYR A 86 -7.08 -7.15 -2.93
C TYR A 86 -8.49 -7.39 -3.49
N ASP A 87 -9.44 -7.80 -2.65
CA ASP A 87 -10.82 -8.03 -3.07
C ASP A 87 -11.52 -6.72 -3.46
N ARG A 88 -11.38 -5.66 -2.65
CA ARG A 88 -11.95 -4.34 -3.01
C ARG A 88 -11.23 -3.69 -4.20
N VAL A 89 -9.93 -3.96 -4.39
CA VAL A 89 -9.21 -3.60 -5.62
C VAL A 89 -9.86 -4.25 -6.83
N SER A 90 -10.22 -5.53 -6.74
CA SER A 90 -10.91 -6.26 -7.81
C SER A 90 -12.25 -5.60 -8.16
N LEU A 91 -13.05 -5.25 -7.15
CA LEU A 91 -14.33 -4.55 -7.34
C LEU A 91 -14.15 -3.16 -7.99
N PHE A 92 -13.11 -2.42 -7.60
CA PHE A 92 -12.76 -1.15 -8.24
C PHE A 92 -12.38 -1.36 -9.71
N MET A 93 -11.56 -2.36 -10.01
CA MET A 93 -11.14 -2.69 -11.37
C MET A 93 -12.31 -3.01 -12.29
N ASP A 94 -13.34 -3.70 -11.82
CA ASP A 94 -14.53 -3.98 -12.64
C ASP A 94 -15.21 -2.69 -13.12
N SER A 95 -15.24 -1.66 -12.26
CA SER A 95 -15.79 -0.35 -12.61
C SER A 95 -14.84 0.42 -13.52
N LEU A 96 -13.54 0.32 -13.26
CA LEU A 96 -12.48 0.95 -14.04
C LEU A 96 -12.46 0.42 -15.48
N PHE A 97 -12.49 -0.90 -15.68
CA PHE A 97 -12.47 -1.50 -17.02
C PHE A 97 -13.72 -1.15 -17.82
N ARG A 98 -14.90 -1.10 -17.19
CA ARG A 98 -16.11 -0.60 -17.86
C ARG A 98 -16.00 0.87 -18.29
N GLU A 99 -15.32 1.70 -17.51
CA GLU A 99 -15.06 3.10 -17.91
C GLU A 99 -14.02 3.16 -19.05
N MET A 100 -12.99 2.28 -19.03
CA MET A 100 -11.99 2.18 -20.10
C MET A 100 -12.57 1.69 -21.44
N ASP A 101 -13.50 0.73 -21.40
CA ASP A 101 -14.15 0.15 -22.59
C ASP A 101 -15.22 1.06 -23.18
N SER A 102 -15.53 2.19 -22.53
CA SER A 102 -16.48 3.17 -23.02
C SER A 102 -15.93 3.87 -24.26
N ASN A 103 -16.51 3.57 -25.43
CA ASN A 103 -16.23 4.28 -26.70
C ASN A 103 -16.52 5.79 -26.67
N LEU A 104 -17.03 6.32 -25.56
CA LEU A 104 -17.36 7.73 -25.40
C LEU A 104 -16.13 8.60 -25.12
N MET A 105 -14.95 8.02 -24.91
CA MET A 105 -13.78 8.76 -24.38
C MET A 105 -12.46 8.40 -25.10
N PRO A 106 -12.31 8.74 -26.40
CA PRO A 106 -11.04 8.56 -27.10
C PRO A 106 -9.95 9.47 -26.53
N ASN A 107 -8.71 8.97 -26.46
CA ASN A 107 -7.53 9.71 -25.98
C ASN A 107 -7.65 10.25 -24.54
N THR A 108 -8.28 9.46 -23.66
CA THR A 108 -8.43 9.80 -22.23
C THR A 108 -7.51 8.95 -21.37
N ASN A 109 -6.75 9.62 -20.50
CA ASN A 109 -5.93 8.98 -19.47
C ASN A 109 -6.71 8.83 -18.16
N ILE A 110 -6.30 7.87 -17.34
CA ILE A 110 -6.85 7.68 -16.00
C ILE A 110 -5.77 7.92 -14.95
N LEU A 111 -6.03 8.86 -14.05
CA LEU A 111 -5.23 9.11 -12.86
C LEU A 111 -5.90 8.48 -11.64
N ILE A 112 -5.14 7.70 -10.87
CA ILE A 112 -5.60 7.11 -9.60
C ILE A 112 -4.70 7.63 -8.48
N VAL A 113 -5.27 8.41 -7.54
CA VAL A 113 -4.56 8.95 -6.38
C VAL A 113 -4.95 8.16 -5.13
N SER A 114 -4.01 7.37 -4.61
CA SER A 114 -4.26 6.43 -3.51
C SER A 114 -3.03 6.28 -2.59
N HIS A 115 -2.79 5.09 -2.04
CA HIS A 115 -1.86 4.81 -0.95
C HIS A 115 -0.93 3.64 -1.27
N GLY A 116 0.13 3.49 -0.48
CA GLY A 116 1.24 2.59 -0.80
C GLY A 116 0.84 1.11 -0.87
N LEU A 117 0.05 0.59 0.07
CA LEU A 117 -0.35 -0.82 0.00
C LEU A 117 -1.40 -1.05 -1.09
N PHE A 118 -2.38 -0.14 -1.20
CA PHE A 118 -3.37 -0.19 -2.28
C PHE A 118 -2.70 -0.24 -3.65
N MET A 119 -1.75 0.65 -3.96
CA MET A 119 -1.09 0.69 -5.27
C MET A 119 -0.34 -0.62 -5.59
N ARG A 120 0.32 -1.21 -4.60
CA ARG A 120 1.01 -2.50 -4.78
C ARG A 120 0.03 -3.64 -5.05
N LEU A 121 -1.11 -3.66 -4.36
CA LEU A 121 -2.16 -4.66 -4.58
C LEU A 121 -2.93 -4.42 -5.87
N PHE A 122 -3.11 -3.16 -6.29
CA PHE A 122 -3.60 -2.80 -7.60
C PHE A 122 -2.71 -3.41 -8.68
N LEU A 123 -1.40 -3.18 -8.63
CA LEU A 123 -0.47 -3.76 -9.62
C LEU A 123 -0.46 -5.28 -9.57
N MET A 124 -0.47 -5.88 -8.37
CA MET A 124 -0.57 -7.33 -8.20
C MET A 124 -1.82 -7.88 -8.88
N ARG A 125 -2.99 -7.28 -8.63
CA ARG A 125 -4.26 -7.71 -9.22
C ARG A 125 -4.33 -7.46 -10.72
N PHE A 126 -3.78 -6.35 -11.19
CA PHE A 126 -3.81 -5.92 -12.58
C PHE A 126 -2.96 -6.86 -13.45
N TYR A 127 -1.75 -7.17 -13.00
CA TYR A 127 -0.81 -8.04 -13.72
C TYR A 127 -0.90 -9.51 -13.34
N ARG A 128 -1.86 -9.88 -12.48
CA ARG A 128 -2.02 -11.25 -11.95
C ARG A 128 -0.73 -11.81 -11.34
N TRP A 129 0.01 -10.96 -10.64
CA TRP A 129 1.23 -11.39 -9.96
C TRP A 129 0.93 -12.28 -8.76
N SER A 130 1.86 -13.18 -8.48
CA SER A 130 1.79 -14.05 -7.31
C SER A 130 1.97 -13.27 -6.01
N VAL A 131 1.59 -13.86 -4.89
CA VAL A 131 1.77 -13.26 -3.56
C VAL A 131 3.25 -13.07 -3.24
N GLU A 132 4.10 -14.00 -3.67
CA GLU A 132 5.55 -13.95 -3.52
C GLU A 132 6.10 -12.71 -4.23
N ARG A 133 5.71 -12.48 -5.49
CA ARG A 133 6.09 -11.29 -6.24
C ARG A 133 5.61 -10.01 -5.56
N PHE A 134 4.39 -9.99 -5.02
CA PHE A 134 3.89 -8.84 -4.27
C PHE A 134 4.75 -8.54 -3.02
N HIS A 135 5.21 -9.57 -2.30
CA HIS A 135 6.08 -9.39 -1.12
C HIS A 135 7.45 -8.83 -1.48
N THR A 136 7.94 -9.01 -2.71
CA THR A 136 9.20 -8.39 -3.15
C THR A 136 9.05 -6.89 -3.46
N LEU A 137 7.84 -6.39 -3.71
CA LEU A 137 7.62 -4.99 -4.06
C LEU A 137 7.82 -4.07 -2.84
N GLU A 138 8.62 -3.01 -3.02
CA GLU A 138 8.71 -1.95 -2.01
C GLU A 138 7.52 -1.00 -2.08
N ASN A 139 7.30 -0.25 -0.99
CA ASN A 139 6.32 0.82 -1.01
C ASN A 139 6.82 1.98 -1.87
N PHE A 140 5.88 2.63 -2.57
CA PHE A 140 6.14 3.91 -3.20
C PHE A 140 6.55 4.95 -2.14
N ASN A 141 7.45 5.85 -2.51
CA ASN A 141 7.71 7.06 -1.72
C ASN A 141 6.45 7.94 -1.67
N ASN A 142 6.40 8.92 -0.75
CA ASN A 142 5.33 9.91 -0.76
C ASN A 142 5.28 10.64 -2.13
N CYS A 143 4.09 10.77 -2.70
CA CYS A 143 3.86 11.25 -4.07
C CYS A 143 4.61 10.47 -5.18
N GLY A 144 5.11 9.27 -4.88
CA GLY A 144 5.64 8.35 -5.90
C GLY A 144 4.52 7.81 -6.77
N TYR A 145 4.80 7.62 -8.07
CA TYR A 145 3.83 7.19 -9.06
C TYR A 145 4.39 6.07 -9.94
N CYS A 146 3.49 5.38 -10.64
CA CYS A 146 3.84 4.47 -11.73
C CYS A 146 2.98 4.76 -12.97
N ILE A 147 3.50 4.44 -14.15
CA ILE A 147 2.83 4.65 -15.43
C ILE A 147 2.54 3.29 -16.05
N LEU A 148 1.28 3.08 -16.41
CA LEU A 148 0.81 1.97 -17.24
C LEU A 148 0.45 2.55 -18.60
N GLU A 149 1.21 2.19 -19.63
CA GLU A 149 1.02 2.65 -21.00
C GLU A 149 0.26 1.59 -21.79
N ARG A 150 -0.84 1.97 -22.45
CA ARG A 150 -1.60 1.04 -23.29
C ARG A 150 -0.80 0.71 -24.54
N ASP A 151 -0.69 -0.56 -24.88
CA ASP A 151 -0.19 -1.02 -26.17
C ASP A 151 -1.32 -0.94 -27.20
N ASP A 152 -1.08 -0.26 -28.30
CA ASP A 152 -2.06 -0.09 -29.37
C ASP A 152 -2.29 -1.36 -30.19
N GLN A 153 -1.38 -2.35 -30.11
CA GLN A 153 -1.49 -3.59 -30.87
C GLN A 153 -2.54 -4.54 -30.29
N ASP A 154 -2.53 -4.72 -28.97
CA ASP A 154 -3.39 -5.71 -28.30
C ASP A 154 -4.27 -5.10 -27.18
N GLY A 155 -4.12 -3.79 -26.91
CA GLY A 155 -4.86 -3.09 -25.86
C GLY A 155 -4.40 -3.43 -24.44
N SER A 156 -3.34 -4.21 -24.28
CA SER A 156 -2.74 -4.51 -22.98
C SER A 156 -2.10 -3.25 -22.39
N PHE A 157 -1.78 -3.26 -21.10
CA PHE A 157 -1.07 -2.15 -20.46
C PHE A 157 0.30 -2.61 -20.00
N ILE A 158 1.33 -1.89 -20.43
CA ILE A 158 2.73 -2.13 -20.12
C ILE A 158 3.15 -1.22 -18.97
N LEU A 159 3.71 -1.80 -17.91
CA LEU A 159 4.27 -1.03 -16.80
C LEU A 159 5.59 -0.37 -17.23
N LYS A 160 5.58 0.94 -17.40
CA LYS A 160 6.77 1.73 -17.84
C LYS A 160 7.66 2.18 -16.70
N THR A 161 7.11 2.25 -15.50
CA THR A 161 7.86 2.63 -14.32
C THR A 161 8.56 1.43 -13.73
N GLU A 162 9.88 1.50 -13.60
CA GLU A 162 10.65 0.51 -12.87
C GLU A 162 10.25 0.52 -11.39
N LEU A 163 9.78 -0.62 -10.89
CA LEU A 163 9.41 -0.76 -9.49
C LEU A 163 10.64 -1.12 -8.66
N LYS A 164 10.73 -0.51 -7.49
CA LYS A 164 11.68 -0.93 -6.47
C LYS A 164 11.27 -2.31 -5.95
N ILE A 165 12.18 -3.26 -6.10
CA ILE A 165 12.02 -4.64 -5.68
C ILE A 165 13.14 -4.94 -4.70
N SER A 166 12.80 -5.46 -3.52
CA SER A 166 13.80 -5.97 -2.60
C SER A 166 14.32 -7.31 -3.11
N SER A 167 15.64 -7.44 -3.21
CA SER A 167 16.29 -8.71 -3.52
C SER A 167 16.03 -9.74 -2.43
N GLU A 168 16.17 -11.03 -2.78
CA GLU A 168 16.04 -12.12 -1.81
C GLU A 168 17.01 -11.95 -0.64
N GLN A 169 18.25 -11.53 -0.91
CA GLN A 169 19.24 -11.24 0.13
C GLN A 169 18.82 -10.09 1.06
N GLU A 170 18.20 -9.03 0.54
CA GLU A 170 17.67 -7.94 1.36
C GLU A 170 16.46 -8.38 2.18
N LEU A 171 15.60 -9.24 1.62
CA LEU A 171 14.49 -9.83 2.34
C LEU A 171 14.97 -10.73 3.49
N LEU A 172 16.00 -11.55 3.26
CA LEU A 172 16.65 -12.37 4.29
C LEU A 172 17.32 -11.50 5.35
N LYS A 173 18.15 -10.52 4.96
CA LYS A 173 18.78 -9.59 5.91
C LYS A 173 17.74 -8.87 6.77
N ARG A 174 16.61 -8.44 6.18
CA ARG A 174 15.50 -7.83 6.93
C ARG A 174 14.81 -8.80 7.89
N LYS A 175 14.79 -10.11 7.62
CA LYS A 175 14.32 -11.12 8.57
C LYS A 175 15.34 -11.31 9.69
N ASP A 176 16.61 -11.56 9.35
CA ASP A 176 17.69 -11.82 10.32
C ASP A 176 17.92 -10.65 11.28
N SER A 177 18.01 -9.42 10.78
CA SER A 177 18.19 -8.23 11.62
C SER A 177 17.04 -8.02 12.61
N LYS A 178 15.84 -8.49 12.27
CA LYS A 178 14.65 -8.30 13.09
C LYS A 178 14.39 -9.45 14.06
N GLU A 179 14.77 -10.68 13.70
CA GLU A 179 14.82 -11.79 14.64
C GLU A 179 15.78 -11.47 15.79
N LYS A 180 16.97 -10.95 15.47
CA LYS A 180 17.94 -10.48 16.48
C LYS A 180 17.38 -9.38 17.38
N LEU A 181 16.64 -8.41 16.81
CA LEU A 181 16.02 -7.34 17.59
C LEU A 181 14.93 -7.88 18.54
N ASN A 182 14.11 -8.84 18.09
CA ASN A 182 13.11 -9.48 18.95
C ASN A 182 13.75 -10.29 20.09
N GLU A 183 14.83 -11.03 19.80
CA GLU A 183 15.58 -11.77 20.83
C GLU A 183 16.19 -10.82 21.87
N GLN A 184 16.74 -9.68 21.43
CA GLN A 184 17.27 -8.66 22.34
C GLN A 184 16.18 -8.10 23.26
N ASN A 185 15.03 -7.69 22.71
CA ASN A 185 13.92 -7.16 23.50
C ASN A 185 13.39 -8.18 24.52
N LEU A 186 13.26 -9.46 24.12
CA LEU A 186 12.81 -10.52 25.02
C LEU A 186 13.80 -10.74 26.17
N ASN A 187 15.11 -10.71 25.87
CA ASN A 187 16.14 -10.86 26.90
C ASN A 187 16.15 -9.68 27.89
N GLU A 188 15.94 -8.45 27.42
CA GLU A 188 15.80 -7.27 28.29
C GLU A 188 14.59 -7.39 29.23
N GLU A 189 13.47 -7.87 28.72
CA GLU A 189 12.24 -8.06 29.50
C GLU A 189 12.42 -9.16 30.57
N ILE A 190 13.02 -10.30 30.22
CA ILE A 190 13.36 -11.37 31.17
C ILE A 190 14.30 -10.85 32.26
N ASN A 191 15.34 -10.10 31.89
CA ASN A 191 16.29 -9.55 32.85
C ASN A 191 15.63 -8.55 33.82
N SER A 192 14.69 -7.74 33.34
CA SER A 192 13.89 -6.83 34.17
C SER A 192 13.02 -7.58 35.18
N ILE A 193 12.36 -8.66 34.75
CA ILE A 193 11.55 -9.52 35.64
C ILE A 193 12.43 -10.19 36.70
N LEU A 194 13.57 -10.75 36.29
CA LEU A 194 14.51 -11.40 37.22
C LEU A 194 15.05 -10.41 38.25
N HIS A 195 15.37 -9.17 37.84
CA HIS A 195 15.77 -8.11 38.75
C HIS A 195 14.67 -7.77 39.77
N THR A 196 13.41 -7.67 39.31
CA THR A 196 12.25 -7.40 40.16
C THR A 196 12.03 -8.52 41.20
N ILE A 197 12.06 -9.78 40.76
CA ILE A 197 11.94 -10.95 41.66
C ILE A 197 13.06 -10.96 42.70
N LYS A 198 14.30 -10.64 42.30
CA LYS A 198 15.44 -10.59 43.21
C LYS A 198 15.28 -9.51 44.27
N THR A 199 14.88 -8.30 43.87
CA THR A 199 14.64 -7.18 44.80
C THR A 199 13.46 -7.42 45.74
N GLU A 200 12.40 -8.09 45.31
CA GLU A 200 11.29 -8.50 46.20
C GLU A 200 11.70 -9.57 47.21
N ASN A 201 12.52 -10.54 46.79
CA ASN A 201 13.04 -11.58 47.68
C ASN A 201 14.01 -11.01 48.73
N ASP A 202 14.83 -10.03 48.35
CA ASP A 202 15.73 -9.33 49.28
C ASP A 202 14.94 -8.51 50.31
N LYS A 203 13.82 -7.88 49.91
CA LYS A 203 12.90 -7.18 50.83
C LYS A 203 12.15 -8.10 51.80
N LYS A 204 11.89 -9.36 51.44
CA LYS A 204 11.24 -10.34 52.34
C LYS A 204 12.19 -10.99 53.34
N LYS A 205 13.51 -10.83 53.17
CA LYS A 205 14.54 -11.36 54.06
C LYS A 205 15.07 -10.34 55.07
N ALA A 206 14.65 -9.08 54.97
CA ALA A 206 14.90 -8.00 55.92
C ALA A 206 13.69 -7.80 56.84
#